data_AF-A0A958FL53-F1
#
_entry.id   AF-A0A958FL53-F1
#
_cell.length_a   1.000
_cell.length_b   1.000
_cell.length_c   1.000
_cell.angle_alpha   90.00
_cell.angle_beta   90.00
_cell.angle_gamma   90.00
#
_symmetry.space_group_name_H-M   'P 1'
#
loop_
_entity.id
_entity.type
_entity.pdbx_description
1 polymer ?
#
loop_
_entity_poly.entity_id
_entity_poly.type
_entity_poly.pdbx_seq_one_letter_code
_entity_poly.pdbx_strand_id
1 'polypeptide(L)'
;MKPQSRRPVSSGRKVRYYIEYLVFRGIEMAIRLMPEIFLVGIARFFAFLGFKVLRYRRAVSLGNLAAAFPEKSAAERYRLAYRSYRHFAMLMLEFMKLTGWSLEKLERRLELDIPPEVQEWLDRRGQEGAIVVSGHFGNWEV
;
A
#
# COMPACT_ATOMS: atom_id res chain seq x y z
N MET A 1 22.70 -14.82 21.96
CA MET A 1 22.05 -15.25 20.69
C MET A 1 23.17 -15.64 19.71
N LYS A 2 23.30 -16.93 19.32
CA LYS A 2 24.32 -17.32 18.31
C LYS A 2 23.86 -16.84 16.93
N PRO A 3 24.72 -16.20 16.11
CA PRO A 3 24.35 -15.80 14.76
C PRO A 3 24.03 -17.05 13.95
N GLN A 4 22.81 -17.11 13.39
CA GLN A 4 22.47 -18.19 12.47
C GLN A 4 23.40 -18.10 11.25
N SER A 5 24.20 -19.15 11.03
CA SER A 5 25.10 -19.24 9.88
C SER A 5 24.26 -19.22 8.60
N ARG A 6 24.27 -18.08 7.87
CA ARG A 6 23.58 -17.98 6.59
C ARG A 6 24.25 -18.93 5.61
N ARG A 7 23.60 -20.05 5.31
CA ARG A 7 24.10 -21.00 4.29
C ARG A 7 24.24 -20.25 2.97
N PRO A 8 25.37 -20.38 2.24
CA PRO A 8 25.55 -19.68 0.98
C PRO A 8 24.47 -20.10 -0.03
N VAL A 9 23.89 -19.11 -0.70
CA VAL A 9 22.90 -19.31 -1.75
C VAL A 9 23.60 -20.01 -2.93
N SER A 10 23.05 -21.13 -3.41
CA SER A 10 23.63 -21.88 -4.53
C SER A 10 23.56 -21.07 -5.82
N SER A 11 24.50 -21.28 -6.76
CA SER A 11 24.57 -20.51 -8.01
C SER A 11 23.27 -20.54 -8.82
N GLY A 12 22.57 -21.69 -8.88
CA GLY A 12 21.26 -21.78 -9.52
C GLY A 12 20.18 -20.93 -8.85
N ARG A 13 20.20 -20.81 -7.52
CA ARG A 13 19.32 -19.90 -6.77
C ARG A 13 19.68 -18.43 -7.02
N LYS A 14 20.96 -18.10 -7.18
CA LYS A 14 21.40 -16.74 -7.53
C LYS A 14 20.87 -16.31 -8.90
N VAL A 15 20.97 -17.20 -9.91
CA VAL A 15 20.42 -16.94 -11.25
C VAL A 15 18.91 -16.74 -11.17
N ARG A 16 18.18 -17.59 -10.45
CA ARG A 16 16.74 -17.43 -10.25
C ARG A 16 16.39 -16.09 -9.62
N TYR A 17 17.06 -15.70 -8.52
CA TYR A 17 16.81 -14.41 -7.87
C TYR A 17 17.14 -13.22 -8.77
N TYR A 18 18.16 -13.33 -9.61
CA TYR A 18 18.47 -12.29 -10.57
C TYR A 18 17.38 -12.13 -11.63
N ILE A 19 16.83 -13.24 -12.13
CA ILE A 19 15.69 -13.23 -13.06
C ILE A 19 14.45 -12.64 -12.39
N GLU A 20 14.10 -13.11 -11.18
CA GLU A 20 12.96 -12.58 -10.40
C GLU A 20 13.10 -11.07 -10.18
N TYR A 21 14.31 -10.60 -9.85
CA TYR A 21 14.62 -9.18 -9.71
C TYR A 21 14.42 -8.41 -11.02
N LEU A 22 14.94 -8.91 -12.15
CA LEU A 22 14.76 -8.24 -13.45
C LEU A 22 13.29 -8.16 -13.86
N VAL A 23 12.51 -9.22 -13.63
CA VAL A 23 11.07 -9.24 -13.88
C VAL A 23 10.37 -8.18 -13.01
N PHE A 24 10.67 -8.14 -11.72
CA PHE A 24 10.11 -7.15 -10.81
C PHE A 24 10.42 -5.72 -11.27
N ARG A 25 11.69 -5.44 -11.61
CA ARG A 25 12.12 -4.12 -12.11
C ARG A 25 11.45 -3.75 -13.44
N GLY A 26 11.24 -4.73 -14.32
CA GLY A 26 10.50 -4.53 -15.57
C GLY A 26 9.04 -4.13 -15.32
N ILE A 27 8.35 -4.84 -14.42
CA ILE A 27 6.96 -4.54 -14.02
C ILE A 27 6.88 -3.15 -13.37
N GLU A 28 7.78 -2.85 -12.42
CA GLU A 28 7.85 -1.55 -11.77
C GLU A 28 8.03 -0.42 -12.79
N MET A 29 8.96 -0.57 -13.74
CA MET A 29 9.19 0.42 -14.79
C MET A 29 7.96 0.60 -15.68
N ALA A 30 7.28 -0.48 -16.07
CA ALA A 30 6.05 -0.41 -16.85
C ALA A 30 4.94 0.37 -16.11
N ILE A 31 4.74 0.10 -14.81
CA ILE A 31 3.76 0.79 -13.97
C ILE A 31 4.10 2.27 -13.80
N ARG A 32 5.39 2.60 -13.63
CA ARG A 32 5.87 3.98 -13.49
C ARG A 32 5.52 4.82 -14.72
N LEU A 33 5.77 4.29 -15.92
CA LEU A 33 5.51 4.98 -17.19
C LEU A 33 4.03 5.05 -17.57
N MET A 34 3.20 4.15 -17.03
CA MET A 34 1.79 4.03 -17.38
C MET A 34 0.96 5.22 -16.86
N PRO A 35 0.01 5.78 -17.64
CA PRO A 35 -0.93 6.78 -17.13
C PRO A 35 -1.82 6.23 -16.00
N GLU A 36 -2.12 7.08 -15.00
CA GLU A 36 -2.83 6.67 -13.78
C GLU A 36 -4.23 6.11 -14.04
N ILE A 37 -4.89 6.56 -15.10
CA ILE A 37 -6.22 6.06 -15.49
C ILE A 37 -6.21 4.54 -15.77
N PHE A 38 -5.13 4.00 -16.33
CA PHE A 38 -4.99 2.56 -16.57
C PHE A 38 -4.74 1.80 -15.26
N LEU A 39 -4.01 2.40 -14.31
CA LEU A 39 -3.79 1.81 -12.99
C LEU A 39 -5.11 1.62 -12.25
N VAL A 40 -6.05 2.56 -12.37
CA VAL A 40 -7.41 2.41 -11.82
C VAL A 40 -8.12 1.18 -12.41
N GLY A 41 -7.97 0.95 -13.71
CA GLY A 41 -8.51 -0.23 -14.40
C GLY A 41 -7.89 -1.54 -13.89
N ILE A 42 -6.56 -1.57 -13.78
CA ILE A 42 -5.79 -2.71 -13.27
C ILE A 42 -6.18 -3.02 -11.81
N ALA A 43 -6.27 -2.00 -10.95
CA ALA A 43 -6.69 -2.16 -9.56
C ALA A 43 -8.11 -2.74 -9.45
N ARG A 44 -9.04 -2.26 -10.28
CA ARG A 44 -10.40 -2.81 -10.35
C ARG A 44 -10.41 -4.27 -10.76
N PHE A 45 -9.60 -4.64 -11.76
CA PHE A 45 -9.47 -6.01 -12.23
C PHE A 45 -8.92 -6.94 -11.14
N PHE A 46 -7.82 -6.58 -10.48
CA PHE A 46 -7.26 -7.40 -9.41
C PHE A 46 -8.17 -7.49 -8.19
N ALA A 47 -8.86 -6.41 -7.83
CA ALA A 47 -9.85 -6.45 -6.75
C ALA A 47 -11.02 -7.37 -7.09
N PHE A 48 -11.51 -7.33 -8.33
CA PHE A 48 -12.53 -8.27 -8.81
C PHE A 48 -12.04 -9.72 -8.71
N LEU A 49 -10.84 -10.01 -9.23
CA LEU A 49 -10.25 -11.35 -9.17
C LEU A 49 -10.10 -11.83 -7.72
N GLY A 50 -9.48 -11.02 -6.85
CA GLY A 50 -9.24 -11.36 -5.46
C GLY A 50 -10.53 -11.55 -4.65
N PHE A 51 -11.51 -10.68 -4.81
CA PHE A 51 -12.71 -10.67 -3.97
C PHE A 51 -13.86 -11.54 -4.50
N LYS A 52 -14.14 -11.46 -5.81
CA LYS A 52 -15.31 -12.11 -6.42
C LYS A 52 -14.99 -13.52 -6.92
N VAL A 53 -13.85 -13.68 -7.60
CA VAL A 53 -13.45 -14.94 -8.24
C VAL A 53 -12.73 -15.86 -7.25
N LEU A 54 -11.55 -15.46 -6.79
CA LEU A 54 -10.70 -16.24 -5.90
C LEU A 54 -11.20 -16.25 -4.45
N ARG A 55 -11.96 -15.21 -4.07
CA ARG A 55 -12.49 -15.01 -2.71
C ARG A 55 -11.39 -15.03 -1.64
N TYR A 56 -10.18 -14.60 -2.01
CA TYR A 56 -8.99 -14.63 -1.17
C TYR A 56 -9.23 -13.89 0.14
N ARG A 57 -9.15 -14.57 1.28
CA ARG A 57 -9.39 -14.02 2.64
C ARG A 57 -10.72 -13.27 2.83
N ARG A 58 -11.70 -13.45 1.93
CA ARG A 58 -12.97 -12.71 1.97
C ARG A 58 -13.72 -12.89 3.29
N ALA A 59 -13.72 -14.10 3.84
CA ALA A 59 -14.37 -14.39 5.12
C ALA A 59 -13.73 -13.61 6.28
N VAL A 60 -12.40 -13.51 6.31
CA VAL A 60 -11.66 -12.73 7.32
C VAL A 60 -12.02 -11.25 7.20
N SER A 61 -12.00 -10.69 5.99
CA SER A 61 -12.35 -9.28 5.79
C SER A 61 -13.79 -8.97 6.20
N LEU A 62 -14.75 -9.85 5.89
CA LEU A 62 -16.14 -9.68 6.32
C LEU A 62 -16.30 -9.83 7.84
N GLY A 63 -15.58 -10.76 8.47
CA GLY A 63 -15.56 -10.94 9.92
C GLY A 63 -15.01 -9.71 10.64
N ASN A 64 -13.90 -9.16 10.15
CA ASN A 64 -13.31 -7.93 10.69
C ASN A 64 -14.27 -6.75 10.57
N LEU A 65 -14.93 -6.58 9.41
CA LEU A 65 -15.92 -5.51 9.23
C LEU A 65 -17.17 -5.74 10.07
N ALA A 66 -17.53 -6.99 10.36
CA ALA A 66 -18.67 -7.27 11.23
C ALA A 66 -18.38 -6.90 12.69
N ALA A 67 -17.15 -7.14 13.15
CA ALA A 67 -16.70 -6.73 14.48
C ALA A 67 -16.51 -5.20 14.59
N ALA A 68 -15.93 -4.58 13.57
CA ALA A 68 -15.65 -3.13 13.57
C ALA A 68 -16.88 -2.26 13.30
N PHE A 69 -17.83 -2.76 12.49
CA PHE A 69 -19.06 -2.05 12.11
C PHE A 69 -20.29 -2.93 12.35
N PRO A 70 -20.63 -3.22 13.63
CA PRO A 70 -21.78 -4.06 13.98
C PRO A 70 -23.11 -3.44 13.53
N GLU A 71 -23.18 -2.11 13.42
CA GLU A 71 -24.35 -1.34 13.01
C GLU A 71 -24.66 -1.44 11.51
N LYS A 72 -23.70 -1.86 10.69
CA LYS A 72 -23.89 -1.99 9.23
C LYS A 72 -24.49 -3.34 8.85
N SER A 73 -25.41 -3.31 7.89
CA SER A 73 -25.98 -4.51 7.30
C SER A 73 -24.91 -5.38 6.62
N ALA A 74 -25.19 -6.67 6.44
CA ALA A 74 -24.33 -7.57 5.69
C ALA A 74 -24.02 -7.08 4.26
N ALA A 75 -25.00 -6.45 3.59
CA ALA A 75 -24.83 -5.92 2.23
C ALA A 75 -23.93 -4.67 2.20
N GLU A 76 -24.00 -3.80 3.22
CA GLU A 76 -23.10 -2.66 3.35
C GLU A 76 -21.67 -3.11 3.65
N ARG A 77 -21.49 -4.03 4.60
CA ARG A 77 -20.17 -4.60 4.91
C ARG A 77 -19.56 -5.31 3.72
N TYR A 78 -20.37 -6.01 2.92
CA TYR A 78 -19.90 -6.63 1.69
C TYR A 78 -19.42 -5.61 0.64
N ARG A 79 -20.17 -4.51 0.45
CA ARG A 79 -19.76 -3.40 -0.43
C ARG A 79 -18.49 -2.73 0.07
N LEU A 80 -18.37 -2.52 1.39
CA LEU A 80 -17.20 -1.93 2.03
C LEU A 80 -15.97 -2.84 1.90
N ALA A 81 -16.13 -4.15 2.10
CA ALA A 81 -15.05 -5.12 1.88
C ALA A 81 -14.55 -5.06 0.44
N TYR A 82 -15.45 -5.05 -0.54
CA TYR A 82 -15.04 -4.96 -1.94
C TYR A 82 -14.33 -3.64 -2.26
N ARG A 83 -14.78 -2.52 -1.69
CA ARG A 83 -14.10 -1.22 -1.79
C ARG A 83 -12.71 -1.27 -1.15
N SER A 84 -12.55 -1.95 -0.02
CA SER A 84 -11.26 -2.15 0.63
C SER A 84 -10.29 -2.94 -0.26
N TYR A 85 -10.74 -3.97 -0.98
CA TYR A 85 -9.90 -4.71 -1.94
C TYR A 85 -9.48 -3.83 -3.12
N ARG A 86 -10.40 -2.98 -3.61
CA ARG A 86 -10.08 -1.99 -4.66
C ARG A 86 -9.06 -0.97 -4.19
N HIS A 87 -9.21 -0.48 -2.96
CA HIS A 87 -8.26 0.44 -2.36
C HIS A 87 -6.89 -0.21 -2.18
N PHE A 88 -6.83 -1.42 -1.61
CA PHE A 88 -5.59 -2.16 -1.45
C PHE A 88 -4.88 -2.41 -2.78
N ALA A 89 -5.61 -2.82 -3.83
CA ALA A 89 -5.05 -3.00 -5.16
C ALA A 89 -4.50 -1.68 -5.74
N MET A 90 -5.16 -0.55 -5.47
CA MET A 90 -4.67 0.77 -5.87
C MET A 90 -3.39 1.14 -5.11
N LEU A 91 -3.36 0.95 -3.79
CA LEU A 91 -2.19 1.24 -2.95
C LEU A 91 -0.94 0.51 -3.44
N MET A 92 -1.06 -0.76 -3.83
CA MET A 92 0.07 -1.52 -4.37
C MET A 92 0.61 -0.92 -5.69
N LEU A 93 -0.26 -0.40 -6.55
CA LEU A 93 0.16 0.24 -7.80
C LEU A 93 0.74 1.64 -7.55
N GLU A 94 0.16 2.40 -6.62
CA GLU A 94 0.67 3.70 -6.21
C GLU A 94 2.06 3.57 -5.59
N PHE A 95 2.25 2.60 -4.69
CA PHE A 95 3.55 2.32 -4.07
C PHE A 95 4.65 2.09 -5.12
N MET A 96 4.38 1.26 -6.13
CA MET A 96 5.33 1.02 -7.23
C MET A 96 5.58 2.26 -8.10
N LYS A 97 4.62 3.20 -8.14
CA LYS A 97 4.75 4.44 -8.91
C LYS A 97 5.53 5.52 -8.15
N LEU A 98 5.36 5.56 -6.83
CA LEU A 98 5.98 6.52 -5.91
C LEU A 98 7.50 6.39 -5.87
N THR A 99 8.05 5.18 -6.03
CA THR A 99 9.52 4.96 -6.12
C THR A 99 10.20 5.74 -7.25
N GLY A 100 9.43 6.24 -8.21
CA GLY A 100 9.92 7.04 -9.32
C GLY A 100 9.63 8.53 -9.25
N TRP A 101 8.99 9.02 -8.19
CA TRP A 101 8.65 10.44 -8.07
C TRP A 101 9.78 11.20 -7.37
N SER A 102 10.03 12.43 -7.83
CA SER A 102 10.83 13.38 -7.07
C SER A 102 10.00 13.94 -5.91
N LEU A 103 10.68 14.43 -4.88
CA LEU A 103 10.04 15.11 -3.75
C LEU A 103 9.18 16.28 -4.23
N GLU A 104 9.70 17.11 -5.14
CA GLU A 104 8.95 18.23 -5.72
C GLU A 104 7.63 17.79 -6.40
N LYS A 105 7.66 16.66 -7.11
CA LYS A 105 6.45 16.13 -7.77
C LYS A 105 5.43 15.63 -6.74
N LEU A 106 5.91 15.05 -5.64
CA LEU A 106 5.06 14.62 -4.54
C LEU A 106 4.40 15.81 -3.86
N GLU A 107 5.18 16.84 -3.49
CA GLU A 107 4.71 18.07 -2.85
C GLU A 107 3.63 18.78 -3.67
N ARG A 108 3.78 18.86 -5.00
CA ARG A 108 2.77 19.46 -5.90
C ARG A 108 1.44 18.72 -5.94
N ARG A 109 1.38 17.49 -5.43
CA ARG A 109 0.21 16.60 -5.49
C ARG A 109 -0.34 16.25 -4.12
N LEU A 110 0.29 16.76 -3.08
CA LEU A 110 0.01 16.44 -1.69
C LEU A 110 -0.49 17.69 -0.99
N GLU A 111 -1.60 17.54 -0.28
CA GLU A 111 -2.16 18.56 0.58
C GLU A 111 -2.04 18.06 2.02
N LEU A 112 -1.32 18.82 2.86
CA LEU A 112 -1.17 18.52 4.28
C LEU A 112 -2.25 19.27 5.06
N ASP A 113 -3.21 18.54 5.59
CA ASP A 113 -4.18 19.06 6.55
C ASP A 113 -3.63 18.83 7.97
N ILE A 114 -2.88 19.82 8.46
CA ILE A 114 -2.26 19.79 9.80
C ILE A 114 -3.15 20.61 10.75
N PRO A 115 -3.62 20.02 11.87
CA PRO A 115 -4.38 20.77 12.87
C PRO A 115 -3.60 22.00 13.36
N PRO A 116 -4.26 23.16 13.56
CA PRO A 116 -3.59 24.40 13.97
C PRO A 116 -2.74 24.23 15.24
N GLU A 117 -3.19 23.43 16.20
CA GLU A 117 -2.49 23.17 17.45
C GLU A 117 -1.18 22.39 17.23
N VAL A 118 -1.17 21.50 16.24
CA VAL A 118 0.04 20.74 15.85
C VAL A 118 1.01 21.67 15.14
N GLN A 119 0.53 22.52 14.24
CA GLN A 119 1.38 23.51 13.56
C GLN A 119 2.03 24.48 14.57
N GLU A 120 1.25 25.01 15.51
CA GLU A 120 1.76 25.90 16.56
C GLU A 120 2.81 25.20 17.44
N TRP A 121 2.60 23.92 17.76
CA TRP A 121 3.58 23.14 18.50
C TRP A 121 4.86 22.93 17.70
N LEU A 122 4.76 22.60 16.41
CA LEU A 122 5.91 22.42 15.51
C LEU A 122 6.73 23.71 15.40
N ASP A 123 6.08 24.86 15.25
CA ASP A 123 6.74 26.16 15.11
C ASP A 123 7.52 26.55 16.37
N ARG A 124 7.02 26.19 17.57
CA ARG A 124 7.64 26.55 18.86
C ARG A 124 8.65 25.55 19.37
N ARG A 125 8.40 24.25 19.15
CA ARG A 125 9.11 23.15 19.81
C ARG A 125 9.55 22.04 18.88
N GLY A 126 9.37 22.18 17.56
CA GLY A 126 9.71 21.14 16.59
C GLY A 126 11.17 20.66 16.66
N GLN A 127 12.09 21.48 17.20
CA GLN A 127 13.49 21.11 17.42
C GLN A 127 13.71 20.16 18.61
N GLU A 128 12.74 20.01 19.50
CA GLU A 128 12.77 19.05 20.62
C GLU A 128 12.54 17.59 20.15
N GLY A 129 12.11 17.41 18.89
CA GLY A 129 11.81 16.13 18.28
C GLY A 129 10.35 15.69 18.48
N ALA A 130 9.84 14.86 17.56
CA ALA A 130 8.47 14.38 17.58
C ALA A 130 8.40 12.88 17.28
N ILE A 131 7.39 12.22 17.84
CA ILE A 131 7.02 10.84 17.48
C ILE A 131 5.69 10.90 16.74
N VAL A 132 5.70 10.48 15.49
CA VAL A 132 4.47 10.32 14.69
C VAL A 132 4.00 8.88 14.82
N VAL A 133 2.77 8.70 15.28
CA VAL A 133 2.12 7.38 15.36
C VAL A 133 1.06 7.29 14.29
N SER A 134 1.24 6.37 13.34
CA SER A 134 0.29 6.10 12.25
C SER A 134 -0.12 4.64 12.24
N GLY A 135 -1.19 4.33 11.49
CA GLY A 135 -1.64 2.97 11.22
C GLY A 135 -1.17 2.47 9.84
N HIS A 136 -1.26 1.16 9.60
CA HIS A 136 -1.16 0.60 8.24
C HIS A 136 -2.45 0.92 7.46
N PHE A 137 -2.66 2.20 7.20
CA PHE A 137 -3.88 2.75 6.64
C PHE A 137 -3.54 3.74 5.52
N GLY A 138 -4.26 3.64 4.42
CA GLY A 138 -3.99 4.46 3.24
C GLY A 138 -2.59 4.22 2.68
N ASN A 139 -2.05 5.26 2.05
CA ASN A 139 -0.70 5.27 1.51
C ASN A 139 0.23 5.95 2.54
N TRP A 140 0.58 5.20 3.58
CA TRP A 140 1.38 5.68 4.71
C TRP A 140 2.86 5.91 4.37
N GLU A 141 3.33 5.46 3.18
CA GLU A 141 4.69 5.72 2.70
C GLU A 141 4.86 7.09 2.03
N VAL A 142 3.75 7.82 1.80
CA VAL A 142 3.70 9.19 1.28
C VAL A 142 3.85 10.19 2.43
#